data_AF-A0A126R0T5-F1
#
_entry.id   AF-A0A126R0T5-F1
#
_cell.length_a   1.000
_cell.length_b   1.000
_cell.length_c   1.000
_cell.angle_alpha   90.00
_cell.angle_beta   90.00
_cell.angle_gamma   90.00
#
_symmetry.space_group_name_H-M   'P 1'
#
loop_
_entity.id
_entity.type
_entity.pdbx_description
1 polymer ?
#
loop_
_entity_poly.entity_id
_entity_poly.type
_entity_poly.pdbx_seq_one_letter_code
_entity_poly.pdbx_strand_id
1 'polypeptide(L)'
;MFLIAQNHFQLIIEVGLILLATMIFIINLVPLSLSVVTFLSLFLSGGFTLLFGADLAFLILSFGQHEFTHPFGPIALLSIITALASLKVMEESGVNVVRLKRIVYILLVGITIFGGAMHRSFLLLWFIGLFIGYIIISKSFREKSILSMKRILIFLGMGLVAFGLLELVARISGMDVFSPMLRISRLAQNSLSSLKLVVGNTWLIGHDPSSSYWSNSVGFADGYISLPMQFILLFGLPFPLFFGLLVTKKDTIDYMLPGIFGYAYDFGYLTFIILLLIVLGTIVAGLMILKQYRYKRENKNRKYLGKEVLLIGSLAGFTSQAIIGLFLFNRTVNGMALLSFMFLGSLVLAHTITIRRDSNDAVSS
;
A
#
# COMPACT_ATOMS: atom_id res chain seq x y z
N MET A 1 -9.83 1.50 33.68
CA MET A 1 -8.53 1.05 33.14
C MET A 1 -8.45 1.60 31.72
N PHE A 2 -7.64 2.64 31.52
CA PHE A 2 -7.61 3.41 30.28
C PHE A 2 -7.07 2.56 29.11
N LEU A 3 -7.60 2.81 27.90
CA LEU A 3 -7.10 2.35 26.59
C LEU A 3 -5.68 2.88 26.33
N ILE A 4 -4.71 2.45 27.12
CA ILE A 4 -3.30 2.71 26.92
C ILE A 4 -2.72 1.37 26.47
N ALA A 5 -2.36 1.29 25.18
CA ALA A 5 -1.69 0.11 24.65
C ALA A 5 -0.45 -0.20 25.48
N GLN A 6 -0.24 -1.46 25.84
CA GLN A 6 0.86 -1.89 26.72
C GLN A 6 2.15 -2.21 25.94
N ASN A 7 2.01 -2.51 24.65
CA ASN A 7 3.12 -2.76 23.73
C ASN A 7 2.72 -2.39 22.28
N HIS A 8 3.69 -2.43 21.37
CA HIS A 8 3.47 -2.07 19.95
C HIS A 8 2.49 -2.99 19.24
N PHE A 9 2.49 -4.29 19.57
CA PHE A 9 1.59 -5.27 18.96
C PHE A 9 0.12 -4.98 19.30
N GLN A 10 -0.17 -4.71 20.57
CA GLN A 10 -1.50 -4.31 21.03
C GLN A 10 -1.95 -3.03 20.33
N LEU A 11 -1.08 -2.02 20.24
CA LEU A 11 -1.41 -0.76 19.56
C LEU A 11 -1.75 -0.98 18.08
N ILE A 12 -0.98 -1.82 17.37
CA ILE A 12 -1.24 -2.16 15.97
C ILE A 12 -2.61 -2.83 15.82
N ILE A 13 -2.97 -3.77 16.71
CA ILE A 13 -4.27 -4.44 16.70
C ILE A 13 -5.40 -3.44 16.97
N GLU A 14 -5.28 -2.61 18.01
CA GLU A 14 -6.30 -1.63 18.38
C GLU A 14 -6.58 -0.64 17.24
N VAL A 15 -5.52 -0.07 16.66
CA VAL A 15 -5.65 0.84 15.52
C VAL A 15 -6.23 0.10 14.30
N GLY A 16 -5.81 -1.13 14.05
CA GLY A 16 -6.37 -1.97 12.98
C GLY A 16 -7.87 -2.22 13.14
N LEU A 17 -8.33 -2.54 14.34
CA LEU A 17 -9.75 -2.75 14.66
C LEU A 17 -10.57 -1.46 14.52
N ILE A 18 -10.04 -0.33 15.00
CA ILE A 18 -10.69 0.98 14.85
C ILE A 18 -10.82 1.35 13.37
N LEU A 19 -9.78 1.15 12.57
CA LEU A 19 -9.83 1.38 11.12
C LEU A 19 -10.86 0.48 10.45
N LEU A 20 -10.88 -0.82 10.77
CA LEU A 20 -11.85 -1.76 10.21
C LEU A 20 -13.29 -1.35 10.56
N ALA A 21 -13.57 -1.07 11.83
CA ALA A 21 -14.90 -0.63 12.27
C ALA A 21 -15.32 0.65 11.54
N THR A 22 -14.42 1.63 11.46
CA THR A 22 -14.65 2.91 10.77
C THR A 22 -14.96 2.70 9.29
N MET A 23 -14.18 1.85 8.59
CA MET A 23 -14.42 1.58 7.17
C MET A 23 -15.74 0.82 6.94
N ILE A 24 -16.12 -0.10 7.83
CA ILE A 24 -17.43 -0.77 7.77
C ILE A 24 -18.55 0.26 7.83
N PHE A 25 -18.49 1.22 8.77
CA PHE A 25 -19.47 2.29 8.87
C PHE A 25 -19.48 3.17 7.61
N ILE A 26 -18.32 3.61 7.13
CA ILE A 26 -18.23 4.46 5.93
C ILE A 26 -18.85 3.76 4.72
N ILE A 27 -18.50 2.50 4.45
CA ILE A 27 -19.00 1.76 3.28
C ILE A 27 -20.50 1.47 3.35
N ASN A 28 -21.06 1.33 4.56
CA ASN A 28 -22.48 1.02 4.75
C ASN A 28 -23.38 2.25 4.91
N LEU A 29 -22.86 3.35 5.47
CA LEU A 29 -23.64 4.57 5.72
C LEU A 29 -23.54 5.56 4.57
N VAL A 30 -22.34 5.75 4.00
CA VAL A 30 -22.12 6.75 2.95
C VAL A 30 -22.67 6.21 1.61
N PRO A 31 -23.47 7.00 0.87
CA PRO A 31 -23.92 6.62 -0.47
C PRO A 31 -22.74 6.69 -1.45
N LEU A 32 -22.02 5.58 -1.57
CA LEU A 32 -20.90 5.39 -2.51
C LEU A 32 -21.40 5.22 -3.95
N SER A 33 -21.97 6.30 -4.51
CA SER A 33 -22.33 6.36 -5.92
C SER A 33 -21.09 6.43 -6.82
N LEU A 34 -21.24 6.04 -8.08
CA LEU A 34 -20.13 6.10 -9.05
C LEU A 34 -19.53 7.51 -9.17
N SER A 35 -20.38 8.54 -9.18
CA SER A 35 -19.95 9.93 -9.29
C SER A 35 -19.13 10.38 -8.08
N VAL A 36 -19.58 10.06 -6.85
CA VAL A 36 -18.87 10.41 -5.61
C VAL A 36 -17.50 9.74 -5.57
N VAL A 37 -17.45 8.43 -5.87
CA VAL A 37 -16.20 7.68 -5.85
C VAL A 37 -15.24 8.17 -6.94
N THR A 38 -15.75 8.47 -8.14
CA THR A 38 -14.93 9.02 -9.23
C THR A 38 -14.38 10.38 -8.87
N PHE A 39 -15.20 11.29 -8.36
CA PHE A 39 -14.76 12.61 -7.90
C PHE A 39 -13.67 12.50 -6.83
N LEU A 40 -13.89 11.68 -5.79
CA LEU A 40 -12.91 11.47 -4.73
C LEU A 40 -11.60 10.88 -5.28
N SER A 41 -11.68 9.92 -6.19
CA SER A 41 -10.50 9.30 -6.81
C SER A 41 -9.68 10.29 -7.64
N LEU A 42 -10.34 11.21 -8.35
CA LEU A 42 -9.68 12.27 -9.12
C LEU A 42 -9.09 13.34 -8.21
N PHE A 43 -9.83 13.75 -7.18
CA PHE A 43 -9.36 14.70 -6.17
C PHE A 43 -8.12 14.18 -5.45
N LEU A 44 -8.14 12.93 -4.98
CA LEU A 44 -6.98 12.29 -4.35
C LEU A 44 -5.81 12.15 -5.32
N SER A 45 -6.05 11.71 -6.55
CA SER A 45 -4.98 11.58 -7.56
C SER A 45 -4.36 12.94 -7.89
N GLY A 46 -5.17 13.99 -8.00
CA GLY A 46 -4.68 15.37 -8.17
C GLY A 46 -3.87 15.83 -6.97
N GLY A 47 -4.38 15.63 -5.75
CA GLY A 47 -3.67 15.92 -4.50
C GLY A 47 -2.32 15.22 -4.42
N PHE A 48 -2.26 13.91 -4.70
CA PHE A 48 -0.99 13.17 -4.71
C PHE A 48 -0.04 13.64 -5.81
N THR A 49 -0.55 13.99 -6.99
CA THR A 49 0.28 14.56 -8.07
C THR A 49 0.97 15.84 -7.59
N LEU A 50 0.21 16.74 -6.95
CA LEU A 50 0.74 17.99 -6.41
C LEU A 50 1.70 17.76 -5.25
N LEU A 51 1.38 16.85 -4.33
CA LEU A 51 2.25 16.52 -3.19
C LEU A 51 3.57 15.90 -3.65
N PHE A 52 3.55 14.95 -4.59
CA PHE A 52 4.78 14.41 -5.17
C PHE A 52 5.58 15.47 -5.94
N GLY A 53 4.89 16.39 -6.63
CA GLY A 53 5.52 17.52 -7.30
C GLY A 53 6.19 18.50 -6.34
N ALA A 54 5.54 18.79 -5.19
CA ALA A 54 6.09 19.65 -4.15
C ALA A 54 7.33 19.02 -3.50
N ASP A 55 7.27 17.72 -3.19
CA ASP A 55 8.41 16.95 -2.67
C ASP A 55 9.60 17.00 -3.65
N LEU A 56 9.36 16.80 -4.94
CA LEU A 56 10.40 16.91 -5.97
C LEU A 56 10.96 18.34 -6.08
N ALA A 57 10.11 19.35 -6.00
CA ALA A 57 10.55 20.75 -6.01
C ALA A 57 11.43 21.07 -4.79
N PHE A 58 11.07 20.59 -3.60
CA PHE A 58 11.90 20.76 -2.40
C PHE A 58 13.24 20.06 -2.51
N LEU A 59 13.26 18.86 -3.12
CA LEU A 59 14.51 18.14 -3.40
C LEU A 59 15.45 18.96 -4.31
N ILE A 60 14.91 19.56 -5.38
CA ILE A 60 15.70 20.37 -6.33
C ILE A 60 16.14 21.69 -5.70
N LEU A 61 15.27 22.34 -4.93
CA LEU A 61 15.53 23.63 -4.30
C LEU A 61 16.33 23.52 -2.99
N SER A 62 16.73 22.31 -2.59
CA SER A 62 17.51 22.03 -1.36
C SER A 62 16.84 22.53 -0.05
N PHE A 63 15.51 22.65 -0.03
CA PHE A 63 14.74 22.99 1.18
C PHE A 63 14.56 21.76 2.09
N GLY A 64 15.68 21.21 2.58
CA GLY A 64 15.69 20.06 3.49
C GLY A 64 15.23 18.74 2.86
N GLN A 65 15.66 17.61 3.43
CA GLN A 65 15.24 16.27 3.00
C GLN A 65 13.97 15.83 3.73
N HIS A 66 12.85 16.53 3.52
CA HIS A 66 11.57 16.07 4.04
C HIS A 66 10.87 15.16 3.02
N GLU A 67 10.94 13.84 3.22
CA GLU A 67 10.21 12.85 2.42
C GLU A 67 8.77 12.69 2.93
N PHE A 68 7.88 13.66 2.66
CA PHE A 68 6.51 13.63 3.18
C PHE A 68 5.65 12.51 2.57
N THR A 69 5.94 12.10 1.34
CA THR A 69 4.99 11.30 0.56
C THR A 69 5.34 9.82 0.36
N HIS A 70 6.45 9.34 0.94
CA HIS A 70 6.89 7.94 0.84
C HIS A 70 5.81 6.88 1.22
N PRO A 71 4.97 7.06 2.26
CA PRO A 71 3.98 6.05 2.63
C PRO A 71 2.70 6.06 1.76
N PHE A 72 2.51 7.07 0.91
CA PHE A 72 1.23 7.29 0.23
C PHE A 72 1.12 6.62 -1.14
N GLY A 73 2.18 5.99 -1.63
CA GLY A 73 2.16 5.32 -2.94
C GLY A 73 1.01 4.32 -3.15
N PRO A 74 0.70 3.44 -2.17
CA PRO A 74 -0.46 2.55 -2.24
C PRO A 74 -1.80 3.27 -2.32
N ILE A 75 -1.94 4.43 -1.69
CA ILE A 75 -3.16 5.24 -1.70
C ILE A 75 -3.30 5.96 -3.05
N ALA A 76 -2.20 6.45 -3.61
CA ALA A 76 -2.17 6.97 -4.98
C ALA A 76 -2.52 5.89 -6.01
N LEU A 77 -2.10 4.64 -5.78
CA LEU A 77 -2.54 3.49 -6.59
C LEU A 77 -4.04 3.25 -6.46
N LEU A 78 -4.56 3.25 -5.24
CA LEU A 78 -6.00 3.14 -5.00
C LEU A 78 -6.75 4.22 -5.78
N SER A 79 -6.29 5.47 -5.73
CA SER A 79 -6.98 6.58 -6.38
C SER A 79 -6.94 6.46 -7.91
N ILE A 80 -5.78 6.16 -8.50
CA ILE A 80 -5.66 6.09 -9.96
C ILE A 80 -6.38 4.86 -10.54
N ILE A 81 -6.29 3.70 -9.88
CA ILE A 81 -6.96 2.47 -10.34
C ILE A 81 -8.48 2.60 -10.18
N THR A 82 -8.95 3.23 -9.09
CA THR A 82 -10.38 3.53 -8.94
C THR A 82 -10.85 4.43 -10.07
N ALA A 83 -10.10 5.49 -10.41
CA ALA A 83 -10.46 6.39 -11.51
C ALA A 83 -10.49 5.66 -12.87
N LEU A 84 -9.51 4.79 -13.14
CA LEU A 84 -9.47 3.97 -14.36
C LEU A 84 -10.64 2.98 -14.43
N ALA A 85 -10.99 2.35 -13.32
CA ALA A 85 -12.15 1.46 -13.25
C ALA A 85 -13.47 2.24 -13.44
N SER A 86 -13.58 3.44 -12.87
CA SER A 86 -14.73 4.33 -13.08
C SER A 86 -14.94 4.68 -14.55
N LEU A 87 -13.87 4.99 -15.30
CA LEU A 87 -13.96 5.26 -16.73
C LEU A 87 -14.58 4.09 -17.48
N LYS A 88 -14.22 2.84 -17.13
CA LYS A 88 -14.78 1.63 -17.75
C LYS A 88 -16.26 1.46 -17.48
N VAL A 89 -16.70 1.65 -16.23
CA VAL A 89 -18.12 1.60 -15.90
C VAL A 89 -18.92 2.68 -16.65
N MET A 90 -18.35 3.88 -16.77
CA MET A 90 -18.99 4.99 -17.48
C MET A 90 -19.06 4.74 -19.00
N GLU A 91 -18.00 4.22 -19.62
CA GLU A 91 -17.98 3.82 -21.04
C GLU A 91 -19.08 2.78 -21.34
N GLU A 92 -19.19 1.72 -20.53
CA GLU A 92 -20.26 0.70 -20.68
C GLU A 92 -21.67 1.27 -20.47
N SER A 93 -21.80 2.31 -19.64
CA SER A 93 -23.08 2.97 -19.37
C SER A 93 -23.47 3.99 -20.45
N GLY A 94 -22.69 4.11 -21.53
CA GLY A 94 -22.95 5.04 -22.64
C GLY A 94 -22.55 6.49 -22.36
N VAL A 95 -21.77 6.74 -21.31
CA VAL A 95 -21.29 8.09 -20.98
C VAL A 95 -20.04 8.40 -21.79
N ASN A 96 -19.99 9.58 -22.42
CA ASN A 96 -18.80 10.04 -23.11
C ASN A 96 -17.69 10.42 -22.11
N VAL A 97 -16.65 9.59 -21.99
CA VAL A 97 -15.54 9.80 -21.07
C VAL A 97 -14.29 10.42 -21.70
N VAL A 98 -14.30 10.83 -22.97
CA VAL A 98 -13.08 11.21 -23.70
C VAL A 98 -12.25 12.26 -22.96
N ARG A 99 -12.89 13.32 -22.45
CA ARG A 99 -12.21 14.37 -21.67
C ARG A 99 -11.72 13.86 -20.32
N LEU A 100 -12.54 13.08 -19.62
CA LEU A 100 -12.20 12.53 -18.31
C LEU A 100 -11.03 11.56 -18.38
N LYS A 101 -10.99 10.73 -19.44
CA LYS A 101 -9.91 9.81 -19.76
C LYS A 101 -8.59 10.55 -19.95
N ARG A 102 -8.60 11.70 -20.63
CA ARG A 102 -7.42 12.57 -20.78
C ARG A 102 -6.92 13.06 -19.41
N ILE A 103 -7.82 13.51 -18.54
CA ILE A 103 -7.46 13.96 -17.18
C ILE A 103 -6.83 12.81 -16.39
N VAL A 104 -7.44 11.63 -16.38
CA VAL A 104 -6.92 10.46 -15.65
C VAL A 104 -5.52 10.07 -16.17
N TYR A 105 -5.29 10.10 -17.49
CA TYR A 105 -3.96 9.80 -18.02
C TYR A 105 -2.92 10.87 -17.69
N ILE A 106 -3.30 12.15 -17.67
CA ILE A 106 -2.39 13.23 -17.21
C ILE A 106 -2.00 12.99 -15.76
N LEU A 107 -2.95 12.66 -14.88
CA LEU A 107 -2.67 12.35 -13.48
C LEU A 107 -1.80 11.11 -13.33
N LEU A 108 -2.08 10.05 -14.10
CA LEU A 108 -1.26 8.83 -14.10
C LEU A 108 0.20 9.15 -14.48
N VAL A 109 0.41 9.90 -15.56
CA VAL A 109 1.75 10.30 -16.01
C VAL A 109 2.41 11.21 -14.98
N GLY A 110 1.70 12.20 -14.45
CA GLY A 110 2.19 13.11 -13.43
C GLY A 110 2.65 12.39 -12.17
N ILE A 111 1.83 11.47 -11.63
CA ILE A 111 2.21 10.65 -10.48
C ILE A 111 3.41 9.74 -10.81
N THR A 112 3.45 9.16 -12.01
CA THR A 112 4.57 8.30 -12.42
C THR A 112 5.88 9.07 -12.45
N ILE A 113 5.89 10.28 -13.02
CA ILE A 113 7.08 11.12 -13.13
C ILE A 113 7.49 11.66 -11.76
N PHE A 114 6.58 12.35 -11.05
CA PHE A 114 6.92 12.99 -9.78
C PHE A 114 7.17 11.99 -8.67
N GLY A 115 6.30 10.99 -8.53
CA GLY A 115 6.46 9.93 -7.55
C GLY A 115 7.68 9.05 -7.86
N GLY A 116 7.96 8.77 -9.13
CA GLY A 116 9.12 7.98 -9.54
C GLY A 116 10.45 8.71 -9.37
N ALA A 117 10.49 10.02 -9.60
CA ALA A 117 11.66 10.84 -9.35
C ALA A 117 11.94 10.99 -7.86
N MET A 118 10.90 11.21 -7.04
CA MET A 118 11.07 11.44 -5.60
C MET A 118 11.34 10.15 -4.83
N HIS A 119 10.56 9.10 -5.08
CA HIS A 119 10.51 7.93 -4.21
C HIS A 119 11.16 6.70 -4.84
N ARG A 120 12.25 6.37 -4.22
CA ARG A 120 13.16 5.24 -4.44
C ARG A 120 12.49 3.88 -4.66
N SER A 121 11.46 3.54 -3.90
CA SER A 121 10.73 2.26 -3.96
C SER A 121 9.37 2.38 -4.67
N PHE A 122 8.96 3.62 -4.95
CA PHE A 122 7.63 3.91 -5.48
C PHE A 122 7.43 3.35 -6.87
N LEU A 123 8.41 3.45 -7.79
CA LEU A 123 8.23 2.92 -9.14
C LEU A 123 7.91 1.43 -9.15
N LEU A 124 8.58 0.65 -8.31
CA LEU A 124 8.37 -0.80 -8.27
C LEU A 124 6.97 -1.12 -7.75
N LEU A 125 6.55 -0.44 -6.67
CA LEU A 125 5.18 -0.50 -6.16
C LEU A 125 4.15 -0.05 -7.20
N TRP A 126 4.40 1.06 -7.87
CA TRP A 126 3.52 1.70 -8.84
C TRP A 126 3.32 0.82 -10.06
N PHE A 127 4.39 0.27 -10.64
CA PHE A 127 4.30 -0.64 -11.78
C PHE A 127 3.61 -1.95 -11.38
N ILE A 128 4.02 -2.61 -10.29
CA ILE A 128 3.36 -3.84 -9.84
C ILE A 128 1.86 -3.59 -9.59
N GLY A 129 1.52 -2.46 -8.98
CA GLY A 129 0.12 -2.13 -8.69
C GLY A 129 -0.71 -1.71 -9.88
N LEU A 130 -0.12 -0.98 -10.84
CA LEU A 130 -0.78 -0.74 -12.11
C LEU A 130 -1.04 -2.06 -12.84
N PHE A 131 -0.06 -2.98 -12.88
CA PHE A 131 -0.23 -4.28 -13.51
C PHE A 131 -1.36 -5.10 -12.86
N ILE A 132 -1.34 -5.22 -11.53
CA ILE A 132 -2.39 -5.91 -10.76
C ILE A 132 -3.75 -5.24 -10.98
N GLY A 133 -3.83 -3.91 -10.87
CA GLY A 133 -5.05 -3.15 -11.07
C GLY A 133 -5.63 -3.33 -12.46
N TYR A 134 -4.80 -3.27 -13.50
CA TYR A 134 -5.21 -3.54 -14.87
C TYR A 134 -5.71 -4.99 -15.06
N ILE A 135 -5.08 -5.99 -14.45
CA ILE A 135 -5.56 -7.37 -14.48
C ILE A 135 -6.95 -7.48 -13.83
N ILE A 136 -7.13 -6.87 -12.65
CA ILE A 136 -8.41 -6.89 -11.93
C ILE A 136 -9.50 -6.20 -12.78
N ILE A 137 -9.21 -5.03 -13.36
CA ILE A 137 -10.11 -4.32 -14.27
C ILE A 137 -10.46 -5.22 -15.46
N SER A 138 -9.47 -5.72 -16.21
CA SER A 138 -9.70 -6.56 -17.40
C SER A 138 -10.57 -7.78 -17.08
N LYS A 139 -10.33 -8.46 -15.96
CA LYS A 139 -11.16 -9.58 -15.52
C LYS A 139 -12.56 -9.15 -15.06
N SER A 140 -12.71 -7.98 -14.43
CA SER A 140 -14.02 -7.47 -14.02
C SER A 140 -14.89 -7.10 -15.22
N PHE A 141 -14.32 -6.50 -16.26
CA PHE A 141 -15.04 -6.03 -17.45
C PHE A 141 -15.04 -7.03 -18.62
N ARG A 142 -14.65 -8.30 -18.39
CA ARG A 142 -14.57 -9.37 -19.41
C ARG A 142 -13.79 -8.99 -20.68
N GLU A 143 -12.80 -8.12 -20.54
CA GLU A 143 -11.96 -7.70 -21.66
C GLU A 143 -10.92 -8.78 -22.01
N LYS A 144 -10.35 -8.73 -23.23
CA LYS A 144 -9.25 -9.62 -23.61
C LYS A 144 -8.11 -9.53 -22.59
N SER A 145 -7.75 -10.68 -22.03
CA SER A 145 -6.75 -10.80 -20.97
C SER A 145 -5.50 -9.97 -21.25
N ILE A 146 -5.09 -9.20 -20.25
CA ILE A 146 -3.84 -8.43 -20.27
C ILE A 146 -2.62 -9.37 -20.12
N LEU A 147 -2.82 -10.61 -19.70
CA LEU A 147 -1.79 -11.65 -19.57
C LEU A 147 -1.32 -12.23 -20.93
N SER A 148 -1.37 -11.46 -22.01
CA SER A 148 -0.63 -11.81 -23.22
C SER A 148 0.85 -11.58 -22.97
N MET A 149 1.71 -12.54 -23.36
CA MET A 149 3.16 -12.41 -23.20
C MET A 149 3.69 -11.09 -23.77
N LYS A 150 3.13 -10.61 -24.89
CA LYS A 150 3.45 -9.31 -25.48
C LYS A 150 3.21 -8.14 -24.52
N ARG A 151 2.07 -8.13 -23.82
CA ARG A 151 1.71 -7.05 -22.88
C ARG A 151 2.53 -7.13 -21.60
N ILE A 152 2.83 -8.33 -21.11
CA ILE A 152 3.74 -8.55 -19.97
C ILE A 152 5.14 -8.03 -20.32
N LEU A 153 5.66 -8.36 -21.50
CA LEU A 153 6.97 -7.87 -21.96
C LEU A 153 6.99 -6.35 -22.15
N ILE A 154 5.93 -5.75 -22.69
CA ILE A 154 5.81 -4.28 -22.78
C ILE A 154 5.83 -3.67 -21.37
N PHE A 155 5.11 -4.26 -20.42
CA PHE A 155 5.05 -3.76 -19.06
C PHE A 155 6.40 -3.83 -18.34
N LEU A 156 7.09 -4.96 -18.44
CA LEU A 156 8.45 -5.14 -17.92
C LEU A 156 9.44 -4.19 -18.64
N GLY A 157 9.31 -4.04 -19.96
CA GLY A 157 10.12 -3.13 -20.76
C GLY A 157 9.96 -1.67 -20.34
N MET A 158 8.72 -1.20 -20.08
CA MET A 158 8.48 0.14 -19.55
C MET A 158 9.13 0.34 -18.18
N GLY A 159 9.07 -0.66 -17.30
CA GLY A 159 9.77 -0.64 -16.02
C GLY A 159 11.28 -0.50 -16.19
N LEU A 160 11.89 -1.30 -17.08
CA LEU A 160 13.33 -1.22 -17.38
C LEU A 160 13.73 0.13 -17.97
N VAL A 161 12.94 0.69 -18.89
CA VAL A 161 13.18 2.02 -19.45
C VAL A 161 13.10 3.10 -18.37
N ALA A 162 12.09 3.06 -17.51
CA ALA A 162 11.96 4.02 -16.41
C ALA A 162 13.16 3.94 -15.44
N PHE A 163 13.59 2.73 -15.09
CA PHE A 163 14.78 2.50 -14.27
C PHE A 163 16.06 3.01 -14.95
N GLY A 164 16.23 2.75 -16.24
CA GLY A 164 17.39 3.21 -17.02
C GLY A 164 17.44 4.73 -17.15
N LEU A 165 16.30 5.38 -17.36
CA LEU A 165 16.20 6.85 -17.41
C LEU A 165 16.57 7.48 -16.06
N LEU A 166 16.10 6.91 -14.94
CA LEU A 166 16.49 7.39 -13.61
C LEU A 166 17.99 7.22 -13.34
N GLU A 167 18.58 6.09 -13.74
CA GLU A 167 20.02 5.87 -13.63
C GLU A 167 20.82 6.88 -14.47
N LEU A 168 20.35 7.19 -15.67
CA LEU A 168 20.95 8.21 -16.52
C LEU A 168 20.86 9.60 -15.87
N VAL A 169 19.69 9.96 -15.33
CA VAL A 169 19.52 11.20 -14.57
C VAL A 169 20.45 11.25 -13.36
N ALA A 170 20.60 10.16 -12.61
CA ALA A 170 21.52 10.08 -11.48
C ALA A 170 22.97 10.37 -11.89
N ARG A 171 23.42 9.79 -13.02
CA ARG A 171 24.78 9.99 -13.54
C ARG A 171 25.02 11.40 -14.04
N ILE A 172 24.03 12.02 -14.70
CA ILE A 172 24.15 13.39 -15.21
C ILE A 172 24.09 14.42 -14.08
N SER A 173 23.17 14.22 -13.13
CA SER A 173 22.99 15.14 -12.00
C SER A 173 24.01 14.96 -10.88
N GLY A 174 24.75 13.84 -10.86
CA GLY A 174 25.62 13.45 -9.75
C GLY A 174 24.86 13.10 -8.46
N MET A 175 23.54 12.97 -8.52
CA MET A 175 22.71 12.70 -7.34
C MET A 175 22.42 11.20 -7.19
N ASP A 176 23.10 10.56 -6.24
CA ASP A 176 22.93 9.13 -5.90
C ASP A 176 21.48 8.74 -5.54
N VAL A 177 20.65 9.71 -5.13
CA VAL A 177 19.25 9.51 -4.78
C VAL A 177 18.46 8.88 -5.94
N PHE A 178 18.78 9.26 -7.17
CA PHE A 178 18.10 8.79 -8.37
C PHE A 178 18.60 7.43 -8.86
N SER A 179 19.76 6.92 -8.40
CA SER A 179 20.36 5.68 -8.92
C SER A 179 19.64 4.42 -8.41
N PRO A 180 18.97 3.63 -9.27
CA PRO A 180 18.40 2.35 -8.88
C PRO A 180 19.48 1.26 -8.73
N MET A 181 20.58 1.33 -9.50
CA MET A 181 21.64 0.31 -9.47
C MET A 181 22.42 0.29 -8.16
N LEU A 182 22.75 1.47 -7.65
CA LEU A 182 23.42 1.65 -6.36
C LEU A 182 22.60 1.09 -5.19
N ARG A 183 21.28 0.91 -5.37
CA ARG A 183 20.41 0.28 -4.38
C ARG A 183 20.42 -1.25 -4.46
N ILE A 184 20.39 -1.81 -5.66
CA ILE A 184 20.48 -3.27 -5.84
C ILE A 184 21.80 -3.79 -5.28
N SER A 185 22.90 -3.06 -5.50
CA SER A 185 24.20 -3.43 -4.95
C SER A 185 24.22 -3.37 -3.42
N ARG A 186 23.67 -2.30 -2.81
CA ARG A 186 23.52 -2.19 -1.34
C ARG A 186 22.65 -3.31 -0.77
N LEU A 187 21.57 -3.70 -1.43
CA LEU A 187 20.70 -4.82 -1.03
C LEU A 187 21.47 -6.13 -1.03
N ALA A 188 22.18 -6.43 -2.11
CA ALA A 188 22.96 -7.66 -2.23
C ALA A 188 24.09 -7.74 -1.20
N GLN A 189 24.76 -6.62 -0.92
CA GLN A 189 25.89 -6.56 0.02
C GLN A 189 25.47 -6.68 1.49
N ASN A 190 24.28 -6.17 1.84
CA ASN A 190 23.88 -5.99 3.25
C ASN A 190 22.77 -6.94 3.73
N SER A 191 22.02 -7.58 2.82
CA SER A 191 20.87 -8.43 3.18
C SER A 191 21.25 -9.75 3.86
N LEU A 192 22.36 -10.39 3.45
CA LEU A 192 22.70 -11.74 3.92
C LEU A 192 23.02 -11.79 5.43
N SER A 193 23.76 -10.80 5.94
CA SER A 193 24.09 -10.70 7.36
C SER A 193 22.86 -10.41 8.21
N SER A 194 21.98 -9.53 7.74
CA SER A 194 20.70 -9.22 8.40
C SER A 194 19.78 -10.43 8.47
N LEU A 195 19.71 -11.22 7.38
CA LEU A 195 18.90 -12.44 7.33
C LEU A 195 19.40 -13.51 8.31
N LYS A 196 20.72 -13.74 8.38
CA LYS A 196 21.31 -14.70 9.32
C LYS A 196 21.01 -14.32 10.78
N LEU A 197 21.12 -13.03 11.11
CA LEU A 197 20.80 -12.54 12.44
C LEU A 197 19.32 -12.76 12.78
N VAL A 198 18.42 -12.34 11.89
CA VAL A 198 16.99 -12.42 12.17
C VAL A 198 16.53 -13.87 12.27
N VAL A 199 16.82 -14.69 11.27
CA VAL A 199 16.38 -16.10 11.26
C VAL A 199 16.97 -16.91 12.41
N GLY A 200 18.23 -16.63 12.79
CA GLY A 200 18.88 -17.34 13.89
C GLY A 200 18.33 -17.00 15.28
N ASN A 201 17.67 -15.85 15.44
CA ASN A 201 17.23 -15.33 16.73
C ASN A 201 15.70 -15.20 16.85
N THR A 202 14.94 -15.48 15.79
CA THR A 202 13.47 -15.50 15.85
C THR A 202 12.97 -16.78 16.51
N TRP A 203 12.05 -16.64 17.46
CA TRP A 203 11.36 -17.75 18.10
C TRP A 203 9.97 -17.96 17.51
N LEU A 204 9.25 -18.99 17.99
CA LEU A 204 7.86 -19.21 17.58
C LEU A 204 6.97 -17.98 17.91
N ILE A 205 7.22 -17.37 19.08
CA ILE A 205 6.63 -16.12 19.54
C ILE A 205 7.80 -15.23 19.96
N GLY A 206 7.90 -14.06 19.33
CA GLY A 206 8.98 -13.10 19.60
C GLY A 206 10.37 -13.55 19.11
N HIS A 207 11.39 -13.07 19.80
CA HIS A 207 12.81 -13.26 19.49
C HIS A 207 13.67 -13.34 20.75
N ASP A 208 14.92 -13.77 20.58
CA ASP A 208 15.92 -13.74 21.64
C ASP A 208 16.20 -12.29 22.09
N PRO A 209 15.89 -11.90 23.35
CA PRO A 209 16.11 -10.54 23.84
C PRO A 209 17.57 -10.07 23.72
N SER A 210 18.54 -10.99 23.78
CA SER A 210 19.97 -10.69 23.71
C SER A 210 20.44 -10.30 22.30
N SER A 211 19.64 -10.62 21.27
CA SER A 211 19.95 -10.31 19.87
C SER A 211 19.52 -8.89 19.46
N SER A 212 18.75 -8.20 20.30
CA SER A 212 18.26 -6.84 20.06
C SER A 212 19.35 -5.79 20.21
N TYR A 213 19.42 -4.86 19.25
CA TYR A 213 20.39 -3.75 19.27
C TYR A 213 19.91 -2.51 20.05
N TRP A 214 18.70 -2.53 20.60
CA TRP A 214 18.16 -1.50 21.48
C TRP A 214 18.14 -2.02 22.92
N SER A 215 18.43 -1.16 23.90
CA SER A 215 18.42 -1.56 25.31
C SER A 215 17.00 -1.86 25.81
N ASN A 216 16.87 -2.80 26.75
CA ASN A 216 15.60 -3.23 27.37
C ASN A 216 14.62 -3.98 26.44
N SER A 217 15.13 -4.85 25.57
CA SER A 217 14.30 -5.80 24.83
C SER A 217 13.61 -6.79 25.77
N VAL A 218 12.30 -6.97 25.61
CA VAL A 218 11.52 -7.99 26.32
C VAL A 218 11.34 -9.25 25.46
N GLY A 219 11.86 -9.25 24.24
CA GLY A 219 11.80 -10.37 23.30
C GLY A 219 10.47 -10.51 22.58
N PHE A 220 9.56 -9.52 22.67
CA PHE A 220 8.30 -9.51 21.94
C PHE A 220 7.72 -8.09 21.85
N ALA A 221 7.34 -7.67 20.65
CA ALA A 221 6.71 -6.37 20.40
C ALA A 221 7.53 -5.18 20.90
N ASP A 222 8.83 -5.24 20.66
CA ASP A 222 9.80 -4.24 21.10
C ASP A 222 9.75 -2.95 20.26
N GLY A 223 8.96 -2.94 19.19
CA GLY A 223 8.71 -1.76 18.36
C GLY A 223 9.59 -1.70 17.11
N TYR A 224 10.20 -2.82 16.73
CA TYR A 224 10.88 -2.95 15.45
C TYR A 224 9.90 -2.77 14.29
N ILE A 225 8.71 -3.37 14.38
CA ILE A 225 7.52 -3.02 13.62
C ILE A 225 6.62 -2.17 14.51
N SER A 226 6.43 -0.92 14.14
CA SER A 226 5.66 0.02 14.93
C SER A 226 4.83 0.96 14.06
N LEU A 227 3.86 1.59 14.71
CA LEU A 227 3.06 2.64 14.09
C LEU A 227 3.84 3.97 14.01
N PRO A 228 3.33 4.99 13.32
CA PRO A 228 3.98 6.30 13.26
C PRO A 228 4.40 6.82 14.63
N MET A 229 5.56 7.47 14.69
CA MET A 229 6.15 7.97 15.93
C MET A 229 5.18 8.86 16.73
N GLN A 230 4.32 9.62 16.05
CA GLN A 230 3.29 10.42 16.71
C GLN A 230 2.35 9.56 17.59
N PHE A 231 1.97 8.36 17.13
CA PHE A 231 1.14 7.45 17.92
C PHE A 231 1.93 6.80 19.06
N ILE A 232 3.17 6.41 18.81
CA ILE A 232 4.05 5.84 19.85
C ILE A 232 4.21 6.83 21.01
N LEU A 233 4.53 8.08 20.69
CA LEU A 233 4.69 9.16 21.68
C LEU A 233 3.38 9.49 22.39
N LEU A 234 2.26 9.51 21.67
CA LEU A 234 0.94 9.78 22.24
C LEU A 234 0.55 8.76 23.32
N PHE A 235 0.90 7.48 23.11
CA PHE A 235 0.57 6.40 24.05
C PHE A 235 1.72 6.07 25.01
N GLY A 236 2.82 6.83 25.00
CA GLY A 236 3.95 6.63 25.91
C GLY A 236 4.66 5.29 25.76
N LEU A 237 4.59 4.66 24.57
CA LEU A 237 5.22 3.37 24.31
C LEU A 237 6.75 3.52 24.19
N PRO A 238 7.53 2.50 24.63
CA PRO A 238 8.98 2.53 24.49
C PRO A 238 9.35 2.57 23.01
N PHE A 239 10.14 3.57 22.60
CA PHE A 239 10.67 3.64 21.25
C PHE A 239 12.04 2.98 21.20
N PRO A 240 12.29 2.00 20.31
CA PRO A 240 13.62 1.44 20.15
C PRO A 240 14.55 2.52 19.54
N LEU A 241 15.25 3.24 20.42
CA LEU A 241 16.38 4.07 20.01
C LEU A 241 17.52 3.13 19.64
N PHE A 242 17.80 3.01 18.35
CA PHE A 242 19.02 2.38 17.85
C PHE A 242 20.23 3.22 18.28
N PHE A 243 20.75 2.97 19.48
CA PHE A 243 21.91 3.69 20.03
C PHE A 243 23.19 3.32 19.26
N GLY A 244 23.95 4.33 18.82
CA GLY A 244 25.38 4.18 18.47
C GLY A 244 25.75 3.66 17.08
N LEU A 245 24.81 3.39 16.17
CA LEU A 245 25.09 2.89 14.81
C LEU A 245 24.33 3.68 13.72
N LEU A 246 24.32 5.00 13.90
CA LEU A 246 23.59 5.95 13.08
C LEU A 246 23.95 5.83 11.59
N VAL A 247 22.89 5.76 10.79
CA VAL A 247 22.84 5.85 9.32
C VAL A 247 23.22 4.60 8.54
N THR A 248 24.35 3.92 8.79
CA THR A 248 24.75 2.79 7.90
C THR A 248 24.08 1.46 8.24
N LYS A 249 23.97 1.07 9.52
CA LYS A 249 23.32 -0.22 9.90
C LYS A 249 21.80 -0.12 10.04
N LYS A 250 21.26 1.04 10.42
CA LYS A 250 19.82 1.30 10.38
C LYS A 250 19.30 1.18 8.95
N ASP A 251 20.01 1.75 7.98
CA ASP A 251 19.65 1.57 6.57
C ASP A 251 19.75 0.09 6.14
N THR A 252 20.74 -0.64 6.65
CA THR A 252 20.95 -2.06 6.37
C THR A 252 19.79 -2.94 6.87
N ILE A 253 19.17 -2.61 8.00
CA ILE A 253 18.10 -3.42 8.60
C ILE A 253 16.70 -2.90 8.18
N ASP A 254 16.49 -1.59 8.09
CA ASP A 254 15.20 -0.99 7.67
C ASP A 254 14.97 -1.06 6.15
N TYR A 255 16.03 -0.96 5.33
CA TYR A 255 15.90 -0.93 3.87
C TYR A 255 16.22 -2.24 3.18
N MET A 256 16.98 -3.15 3.80
CA MET A 256 17.54 -4.31 3.10
C MET A 256 17.04 -5.67 3.60
N LEU A 257 16.16 -5.67 4.61
CA LEU A 257 15.45 -6.86 5.06
C LEU A 257 14.02 -6.87 4.48
N PRO A 258 13.56 -7.98 3.87
CA PRO A 258 12.15 -8.14 3.54
C PRO A 258 11.26 -8.04 4.78
N GLY A 259 10.11 -7.36 4.68
CA GLY A 259 9.21 -7.11 5.81
C GLY A 259 8.74 -8.36 6.55
N ILE A 260 8.66 -9.52 5.87
CA ILE A 260 8.34 -10.81 6.49
C ILE A 260 9.29 -11.17 7.62
N PHE A 261 10.59 -10.93 7.45
CA PHE A 261 11.59 -11.25 8.46
C PHE A 261 11.55 -10.21 9.57
N GLY A 262 11.25 -8.96 9.24
CA GLY A 262 11.05 -7.92 10.24
C GLY A 262 9.86 -8.19 11.17
N TYR A 263 8.73 -8.56 10.59
CA TYR A 263 7.53 -8.93 11.33
C TYR A 263 7.71 -10.22 12.14
N ALA A 264 8.36 -11.22 11.55
CA ALA A 264 8.69 -12.45 12.25
C ALA A 264 9.68 -12.22 13.39
N TYR A 265 10.65 -11.33 13.23
CA TYR A 265 11.58 -11.00 14.31
C TYR A 265 10.85 -10.35 15.49
N ASP A 266 10.05 -9.31 15.26
CA ASP A 266 9.43 -8.57 16.38
C ASP A 266 8.32 -9.34 17.10
N PHE A 267 7.60 -10.22 16.38
CA PHE A 267 6.40 -10.88 16.91
C PHE A 267 6.46 -12.42 16.87
N GLY A 268 7.48 -13.03 16.27
CA GLY A 268 7.65 -14.48 16.10
C GLY A 268 7.08 -15.07 14.81
N TYR A 269 7.44 -16.33 14.53
CA TYR A 269 6.95 -17.04 13.33
C TYR A 269 5.43 -17.28 13.32
N LEU A 270 4.81 -17.50 14.48
CA LEU A 270 3.37 -17.78 14.57
C LEU A 270 2.54 -16.56 14.13
N THR A 271 2.87 -15.38 14.64
CA THR A 271 2.18 -14.12 14.31
C THR A 271 2.42 -13.73 12.86
N PHE A 272 3.61 -13.99 12.31
CA PHE A 272 3.90 -13.85 10.89
C PHE A 272 3.00 -14.74 10.01
N ILE A 273 2.82 -16.01 10.35
CA ILE A 273 1.92 -16.92 9.61
C ILE A 273 0.48 -16.41 9.67
N ILE A 274 0.02 -15.94 10.84
CA ILE A 274 -1.31 -15.34 11.01
C ILE A 274 -1.46 -14.10 10.11
N LEU A 275 -0.45 -13.23 10.05
CA LEU A 275 -0.46 -12.07 9.15
C LEU A 275 -0.64 -12.50 7.69
N LEU A 276 0.12 -13.50 7.22
CA LEU A 276 0.00 -14.01 5.85
C LEU A 276 -1.40 -14.55 5.55
N LEU A 277 -1.99 -15.29 6.49
CA LEU A 277 -3.36 -15.78 6.36
C LEU A 277 -4.37 -14.64 6.29
N ILE A 278 -4.21 -13.58 7.09
CA ILE A 278 -5.06 -12.38 7.05
C ILE A 278 -4.92 -11.67 5.70
N VAL A 279 -3.71 -11.51 5.19
CA VAL A 279 -3.46 -10.89 3.87
C VAL A 279 -4.15 -11.69 2.77
N LEU A 280 -3.89 -13.00 2.72
CA LEU A 280 -4.46 -13.88 1.71
C LEU A 280 -5.99 -13.92 1.81
N GLY A 281 -6.52 -14.07 3.03
CA GLY A 281 -7.96 -14.04 3.31
C GLY A 281 -8.61 -12.75 2.85
N THR A 282 -7.97 -11.60 3.08
CA THR A 282 -8.46 -10.29 2.63
C THR A 282 -8.53 -10.19 1.10
N ILE A 283 -7.48 -10.64 0.40
CA ILE A 283 -7.46 -10.65 -1.07
C ILE A 283 -8.56 -11.56 -1.62
N VAL A 284 -8.67 -12.78 -1.11
CA VAL A 284 -9.68 -13.76 -1.55
C VAL A 284 -11.10 -13.22 -1.30
N ALA A 285 -11.37 -12.71 -0.10
CA ALA A 285 -12.67 -12.16 0.26
C ALA A 285 -13.05 -10.97 -0.66
N GLY A 286 -12.12 -10.05 -0.90
CA GLY A 286 -12.36 -8.92 -1.81
C GLY A 286 -12.62 -9.37 -3.25
N LEU A 287 -11.87 -10.34 -3.78
CA LEU A 287 -12.11 -10.89 -5.12
C LEU A 287 -13.48 -11.61 -5.22
N MET A 288 -13.90 -12.30 -4.16
CA MET A 288 -15.22 -12.94 -4.10
C MET A 288 -16.35 -11.90 -4.15
N ILE A 289 -16.23 -10.79 -3.42
CA ILE A 289 -17.22 -9.70 -3.45
C ILE A 289 -17.21 -9.00 -4.80
N LEU A 290 -16.04 -8.79 -5.38
CA LEU A 290 -15.92 -8.20 -6.70
C LEU A 290 -16.70 -9.02 -7.75
N LYS A 291 -16.64 -10.37 -7.66
CA LYS A 291 -17.46 -11.25 -8.50
C LYS A 291 -18.96 -11.02 -8.30
N GLN A 292 -19.41 -10.78 -7.07
CA GLN A 292 -20.81 -10.47 -6.77
C GLN A 292 -21.23 -9.10 -7.32
N TYR A 293 -20.40 -8.06 -7.15
CA TYR A 293 -20.68 -6.73 -7.70
C TYR A 293 -20.75 -6.75 -9.22
N ARG A 294 -19.81 -7.44 -9.88
CA ARG A 294 -19.86 -7.67 -11.32
C ARG A 294 -21.17 -8.35 -11.74
N TYR A 295 -21.57 -9.43 -11.07
CA TYR A 295 -22.84 -10.11 -11.38
C TYR A 295 -24.04 -9.17 -11.25
N LYS A 296 -24.07 -8.32 -10.22
CA LYS A 296 -25.12 -7.31 -10.05
C LYS A 296 -25.11 -6.26 -11.16
N ARG A 297 -23.93 -5.78 -11.56
CA ARG A 297 -23.76 -4.84 -12.69
C ARG A 297 -24.25 -5.44 -14.00
N GLU A 298 -23.85 -6.67 -14.32
CA GLU A 298 -24.29 -7.40 -15.53
C GLU A 298 -25.81 -7.58 -15.57
N ASN A 299 -26.45 -7.75 -14.41
CA ASN A 299 -27.91 -7.77 -14.26
C ASN A 299 -28.55 -6.37 -14.15
N LYS A 300 -27.89 -5.33 -14.69
CA LYS A 300 -28.35 -3.93 -14.74
C LYS A 300 -28.59 -3.25 -13.38
N ASN A 301 -28.11 -3.81 -12.27
CA ASN A 301 -28.21 -3.17 -10.96
C ASN A 301 -27.08 -2.14 -10.77
N ARG A 302 -27.45 -0.85 -10.85
CA ARG A 302 -26.51 0.27 -10.75
C ARG A 302 -26.12 0.66 -9.31
N LYS A 303 -26.75 0.07 -8.29
CA LYS A 303 -26.58 0.44 -6.87
C LYS A 303 -25.14 0.25 -6.37
N TYR A 304 -24.40 -0.69 -6.96
CA TYR A 304 -23.08 -1.11 -6.47
C TYR A 304 -21.92 -0.60 -7.32
N LEU A 305 -22.16 0.23 -8.34
CA LEU A 305 -21.12 0.65 -9.28
C LEU A 305 -19.97 1.41 -8.59
N GLY A 306 -20.28 2.33 -7.68
CA GLY A 306 -19.24 3.04 -6.91
C GLY A 306 -18.46 2.12 -5.97
N LYS A 307 -19.15 1.16 -5.33
CA LYS A 307 -18.50 0.14 -4.48
C LYS A 307 -17.62 -0.81 -5.28
N GLU A 308 -18.03 -1.19 -6.49
CA GLU A 308 -17.24 -2.04 -7.38
C GLU A 308 -15.91 -1.38 -7.73
N VAL A 309 -15.93 -0.14 -8.21
CA VAL A 309 -14.70 0.57 -8.64
C VAL A 309 -13.79 0.91 -7.46
N LEU A 310 -14.35 1.26 -6.31
CA LEU A 310 -13.58 1.48 -5.08
C LEU A 310 -12.89 0.19 -4.61
N LEU A 311 -13.60 -0.94 -4.64
CA LEU A 311 -13.04 -2.24 -4.27
C LEU A 311 -11.92 -2.66 -5.22
N ILE A 312 -12.05 -2.40 -6.53
CA ILE A 312 -10.97 -2.65 -7.52
C ILE A 312 -9.71 -1.86 -7.15
N GLY A 313 -9.83 -0.56 -6.90
CA GLY A 313 -8.70 0.27 -6.49
C GLY A 313 -8.08 -0.16 -5.16
N SER A 314 -8.93 -0.52 -4.19
CA SER A 314 -8.50 -0.96 -2.86
C SER A 314 -7.77 -2.30 -2.90
N LEU A 315 -8.26 -3.26 -3.68
CA LEU A 315 -7.59 -4.53 -3.91
C LEU A 315 -6.24 -4.34 -4.59
N ALA A 316 -6.16 -3.47 -5.60
CA ALA A 316 -4.90 -3.19 -6.28
C ALA A 316 -3.88 -2.55 -5.33
N GLY A 317 -4.27 -1.51 -4.59
CA GLY A 317 -3.41 -0.85 -3.61
C GLY A 317 -2.96 -1.80 -2.49
N PHE A 318 -3.90 -2.54 -1.89
CA PHE A 318 -3.61 -3.48 -0.81
C PHE A 318 -2.67 -4.61 -1.26
N THR A 319 -2.97 -5.26 -2.38
CA THR A 319 -2.16 -6.39 -2.89
C THR A 319 -0.75 -5.93 -3.24
N SER A 320 -0.62 -4.75 -3.84
CA SER A 320 0.70 -4.17 -4.17
C SER A 320 1.49 -3.89 -2.91
N GLN A 321 0.89 -3.20 -1.94
CA GLN A 321 1.53 -2.91 -0.67
C GLN A 321 1.90 -4.19 0.10
N ALA A 322 1.07 -5.23 0.05
CA ALA A 322 1.38 -6.52 0.64
C ALA A 322 2.63 -7.15 -0.01
N ILE A 323 2.70 -7.17 -1.34
CA ILE A 323 3.83 -7.76 -2.07
C ILE A 323 5.12 -6.99 -1.78
N ILE A 324 5.10 -5.67 -1.98
CA ILE A 324 6.29 -4.81 -1.80
C ILE A 324 6.72 -4.79 -0.34
N GLY A 325 5.74 -4.55 0.52
CA GLY A 325 5.87 -4.49 1.95
C GLY A 325 6.52 -5.73 2.54
N LEU A 326 5.84 -6.86 2.38
CA LEU A 326 6.23 -8.08 3.07
C LEU A 326 7.46 -8.69 2.40
N PHE A 327 7.56 -8.69 1.07
CA PHE A 327 8.56 -9.49 0.37
C PHE A 327 9.76 -8.72 -0.17
N LEU A 328 9.71 -7.38 -0.23
CA LEU A 328 10.82 -6.59 -0.76
C LEU A 328 11.45 -5.67 0.29
N PHE A 329 10.67 -4.81 0.96
CA PHE A 329 11.25 -3.77 1.82
C PHE A 329 10.49 -3.61 3.14
N ASN A 330 11.16 -3.86 4.27
CA ASN A 330 10.54 -3.70 5.60
C ASN A 330 10.04 -2.26 5.87
N ARG A 331 10.78 -1.22 5.44
CA ARG A 331 10.32 0.19 5.51
C ARG A 331 8.94 0.41 4.86
N THR A 332 8.55 -0.43 3.91
CA THR A 332 7.25 -0.37 3.25
C THR A 332 6.12 -1.09 4.03
N VAL A 333 6.39 -1.60 5.25
CA VAL A 333 5.38 -2.12 6.20
C VAL A 333 5.58 -1.52 7.60
N ASN A 334 6.35 -0.45 7.75
CA ASN A 334 6.63 0.17 9.05
C ASN A 334 6.13 1.62 9.10
N GLY A 335 5.80 2.10 10.30
CA GLY A 335 5.31 3.46 10.54
C GLY A 335 4.06 3.81 9.71
N MET A 336 4.12 4.90 8.95
CA MET A 336 3.01 5.35 8.10
C MET A 336 2.65 4.35 7.00
N ALA A 337 3.60 3.50 6.58
CA ALA A 337 3.34 2.46 5.58
C ALA A 337 2.49 1.31 6.16
N LEU A 338 2.68 0.98 7.44
CA LEU A 338 1.82 0.03 8.17
C LEU A 338 0.40 0.57 8.31
N LEU A 339 0.26 1.85 8.68
CA LEU A 339 -1.04 2.50 8.76
C LEU A 339 -1.77 2.48 7.40
N SER A 340 -1.05 2.80 6.33
CA SER A 340 -1.60 2.75 4.96
C SER A 340 -2.01 1.32 4.57
N PHE A 341 -1.21 0.32 4.94
CA PHE A 341 -1.50 -1.09 4.70
C PHE A 341 -2.77 -1.54 5.44
N MET A 342 -2.90 -1.23 6.73
CA MET A 342 -4.09 -1.52 7.54
C MET A 342 -5.33 -0.80 7.03
N PHE A 343 -5.19 0.47 6.63
CA PHE A 343 -6.28 1.25 6.03
C PHE A 343 -6.80 0.58 4.75
N LEU A 344 -5.92 0.19 3.83
CA LEU A 344 -6.31 -0.47 2.59
C LEU A 344 -6.93 -1.84 2.83
N GLY A 345 -6.37 -2.65 3.73
CA GLY A 345 -6.93 -3.95 4.11
C GLY A 345 -8.31 -3.80 4.74
N SER A 346 -8.48 -2.81 5.62
CA SER A 346 -9.77 -2.46 6.23
C SER A 346 -10.79 -2.04 5.18
N LEU A 347 -10.38 -1.26 4.18
CA LEU A 347 -11.26 -0.81 3.09
C LEU A 347 -11.73 -2.00 2.23
N VAL A 348 -10.86 -2.98 1.96
CA VAL A 348 -11.25 -4.22 1.27
C VAL A 348 -12.22 -5.04 2.13
N LEU A 349 -11.87 -5.34 3.38
CA LEU A 349 -12.68 -6.16 4.28
C LEU A 349 -14.03 -5.52 4.62
N ALA A 350 -14.12 -4.20 4.70
CA ALA A 350 -15.37 -3.51 4.99
C ALA A 350 -16.45 -3.73 3.93
N HIS A 351 -16.08 -4.13 2.70
CA HIS A 351 -17.06 -4.55 1.69
C HIS A 351 -17.70 -5.91 1.97
N THR A 352 -17.10 -6.74 2.83
CA THR A 352 -17.62 -8.08 3.21
C THR A 352 -18.80 -8.00 4.15
N ILE A 353 -18.90 -6.90 4.91
CA ILE A 353 -19.93 -6.72 5.93
C ILE A 353 -20.95 -5.74 5.38
N THR A 354 -22.17 -6.25 5.15
CA THR A 354 -23.33 -5.41 4.83
C THR A 354 -24.23 -5.30 6.05
N ILE A 355 -24.46 -4.08 6.53
CA ILE A 355 -25.44 -3.83 7.58
C ILE A 355 -26.83 -3.91 6.93
N ARG A 356 -27.62 -4.94 7.31
CA ARG A 356 -29.04 -4.99 6.93
C ARG A 356 -29.75 -3.79 7.54
N ARG A 357 -30.38 -2.99 6.70
CA ARG A 357 -31.35 -1.98 7.15
C ARG A 357 -32.70 -2.69 7.17
N ASP A 358 -33.04 -3.28 8.31
CA ASP A 358 -34.38 -3.82 8.53
C ASP A 358 -35.36 -2.64 8.72
N SER A 359 -35.77 -2.03 7.61
CA SER A 359 -36.95 -1.17 7.53
C SER A 359 -37.28 -0.87 6.06
N ASN A 360 -38.38 -1.49 5.58
CA ASN A 360 -39.20 -1.19 4.39
C ASN A 360 -39.17 -2.13 3.15
N ASP A 361 -38.46 -3.25 3.14
CA ASP A 361 -38.62 -4.26 2.06
C ASP A 361 -39.78 -5.26 2.34
N ALA A 362 -40.63 -5.00 3.34
CA ALA A 362 -41.79 -5.84 3.70
C ALA A 362 -43.13 -5.37 3.09
N VAL A 363 -43.14 -4.35 2.22
CA VAL A 363 -44.36 -3.87 1.56
C VAL A 363 -44.09 -3.58 0.08
N SER A 364 -43.86 -4.63 -0.71
CA SER A 364 -44.14 -4.67 -2.16
C SER A 364 -43.87 -6.08 -2.69
N SER A 365 -44.68 -7.03 -2.22
CA SER A 365 -44.92 -8.30 -2.91
C SER A 365 -46.30 -8.25 -3.54
#